data_AF-A0A2R6AXG3-F1
#
_entry.id   AF-A0A2R6AXG3-F1
#
_cell.length_a   1.000
_cell.length_b   1.000
_cell.length_c   1.000
_cell.angle_alpha   90.00
_cell.angle_beta   90.00
_cell.angle_gamma   90.00
#
_symmetry.space_group_name_H-M   'P 1'
#
loop_
_entity.id
_entity.type
_entity.pdbx_description
1 polymer ?
#
loop_
_entity_poly.entity_id
_entity_poly.type
_entity_poly.pdbx_seq_one_letter_code
_entity_poly.pdbx_strand_id
1 'polypeptide(L)' 'VEVLAEMEDGIVAARQANIVSTAFHPELSGDTRFHKYFLKDVAKLV' A
#
# COMPACT_ATOMS: atom_id res chain seq x y z
N VAL A 1 -6.38 7.60 10.11
CA VAL A 1 -6.37 6.71 8.93
C VAL A 1 -5.99 7.54 7.73
N GLU A 2 -5.06 7.07 6.91
CA GLU A 2 -4.62 7.70 5.66
C GLU A 2 -5.12 6.87 4.48
N VAL A 3 -5.69 7.53 3.46
CA VAL A 3 -6.16 6.90 2.21
C VAL A 3 -5.03 6.97 1.19
N LEU A 4 -4.57 5.82 0.70
CA LEU A 4 -3.47 5.71 -0.26
C LEU A 4 -3.96 5.59 -1.71
N ALA A 5 -5.12 4.94 -1.91
CA ALA A 5 -5.77 4.80 -3.21
C ALA A 5 -7.28 4.54 -3.05
N GLU A 6 -8.05 5.03 -4.01
CA GLU A 6 -9.51 4.92 -4.07
C GLU A 6 -9.94 4.57 -5.50
N MET A 7 -11.01 3.79 -5.62
CA MET A 7 -11.72 3.49 -6.87
C MET A 7 -13.18 3.93 -6.74
N GLU A 8 -13.97 3.84 -7.82
CA GLU A 8 -15.39 4.25 -7.81
C GLU A 8 -16.20 3.63 -6.67
N ASP A 9 -15.89 2.38 -6.30
CA ASP A 9 -16.58 1.62 -5.25
C ASP A 9 -15.99 1.82 -3.83
N GLY A 10 -14.95 2.66 -3.69
CA GLY A 10 -14.39 3.06 -2.39
C GLY A 10 -12.88 2.86 -2.24
N ILE A 11 -12.42 2.89 -0.98
CA ILE A 11 -10.99 2.87 -0.62
C ILE A 11 -10.41 1.48 -0.87
N VAL A 12 -9.36 1.40 -1.70
CA VAL A 12 -8.72 0.13 -2.08
C VAL A 12 -7.31 -0.03 -1.49
N ALA A 13 -6.71 1.03 -0.98
CA ALA A 13 -5.50 0.96 -0.15
C ALA A 13 -5.52 2.03 0.95
N ALA A 14 -5.16 1.63 2.17
CA ALA A 14 -5.16 2.51 3.33
C ALA A 14 -3.98 2.22 4.26
N ARG A 15 -3.62 3.21 5.07
CA ARG A 15 -2.62 3.11 6.13
C ARG A 15 -3.18 3.57 7.47
N GLN A 16 -2.85 2.83 8.52
CA GLN A 16 -3.08 3.24 9.90
C GLN A 16 -1.84 2.93 10.72
N ALA A 17 -1.16 3.98 11.20
CA ALA A 17 0.13 3.85 11.88
C ALA A 17 1.13 3.03 11.05
N ASN A 18 1.58 1.88 11.54
CA ASN A 18 2.52 0.97 10.90
C ASN A 18 1.83 -0.18 10.14
N ILE A 19 0.53 -0.10 9.91
CA ILE A 19 -0.26 -1.09 9.18
C ILE A 19 -0.65 -0.51 7.82
N VAL A 20 -0.39 -1.26 6.76
CA VAL A 20 -0.84 -1.00 5.38
C VAL A 20 -1.78 -2.13 4.98
N SER A 21 -2.90 -1.79 4.35
CA SER A 21 -3.91 -2.74 3.88
C SER A 21 -4.28 -2.44 2.43
N THR A 22 -4.50 -3.50 1.65
CA THR A 22 -4.96 -3.45 0.26
C THR A 22 -6.15 -4.37 0.06
N ALA A 23 -7.13 -3.93 -0.75
CA ALA A 23 -8.23 -4.77 -1.23
C ALA A 23 -7.89 -5.53 -2.52
N PHE A 24 -6.65 -5.39 -3.00
CA PHE A 24 -6.11 -6.01 -4.20
C PHE A 24 -4.80 -6.75 -3.91
N HIS A 25 -4.34 -7.49 -4.91
CA HIS A 25 -3.11 -8.28 -4.92
C HIS A 25 -1.96 -7.54 -5.62
N PRO A 26 -1.17 -6.69 -4.92
CA PRO A 26 -0.06 -5.95 -5.52
C PRO A 26 0.99 -6.86 -6.18
N GLU A 27 1.10 -8.12 -5.75
CA GLU A 27 2.03 -9.13 -6.24
C GLU A 27 1.73 -9.62 -7.66
N LEU A 28 0.47 -9.55 -8.12
CA LEU A 28 0.06 -10.12 -9.41
C LEU A 28 0.38 -9.23 -10.62
N SER A 29 0.75 -7.97 -10.40
CA SER A 29 1.02 -7.01 -11.47
C SER A 29 2.46 -7.07 -12.02
N GLY A 30 3.38 -7.71 -11.30
CA GLY A 30 4.83 -7.62 -11.55
C GLY A 30 5.46 -6.27 -11.17
N ASP A 31 4.66 -5.27 -10.78
CA ASP A 31 5.13 -3.96 -10.33
C ASP A 31 5.45 -3.98 -8.82
N THR A 32 6.70 -3.63 -8.49
CA THR A 32 7.20 -3.68 -7.11
C THR A 32 7.06 -2.36 -6.36
N ARG A 33 6.46 -1.31 -6.94
CA ARG A 33 6.36 0.02 -6.30
C ARG A 33 5.63 -0.03 -4.95
N PHE A 34 4.55 -0.79 -4.84
CA PHE A 34 3.80 -0.90 -3.57
C PHE A 34 4.60 -1.64 -2.49
N HIS A 35 5.31 -2.71 -2.88
CA HIS A 35 6.22 -3.43 -1.99
C HIS A 35 7.38 -2.54 -1.53
N LYS A 36 7.95 -1.72 -2.43
CA LYS A 36 8.98 -0.74 -2.10
C LYS A 36 8.47 0.33 -1.14
N TYR A 37 7.24 0.83 -1.34
CA TYR A 37 6.60 1.75 -0.40
C TYR A 37 6.54 1.15 1.01
N PHE A 38 6.04 -0.09 1.15
CA PHE A 38 5.98 -0.77 2.44
C PHE A 38 7.37 -0.99 3.07
N LEU A 39 8.36 -1.41 2.27
CA LEU A 39 9.72 -1.64 2.76
C LEU A 39 10.43 -0.34 3.18
N LYS A 40 10.13 0.80 2.55
CA LYS A 40 10.62 2.10 3.00
C LYS A 40 10.15 2.42 4.43
N ASP A 41 8.89 2.13 4.74
CA ASP A 41 8.34 2.32 6.08
C ASP A 41 8.95 1.35 7.11
N VAL A 42 9.06 0.05 6.77
CA VAL A 42 9.52 -0.99 7.73
C VAL A 42 11.04 -0.98 7.92
N ALA A 43 11.79 -0.95 6.82
CA ALA A 43 13.25 -1.05 6.84
C ALA A 43 13.95 0.32 6.90
N LYS A 44 13.18 1.43 6.89
CA LYS A 44 13.71 2.81 6.87
C LYS A 44 14.73 3.03 5.73
N LEU A 45 14.54 2.33 4.61
CA LEU A 45 15.39 2.48 3.44
C LEU A 45 15.10 3.85 2.82
N VAL A 46 16.13 4.70 2.80
CA VAL A 46 16.10 6.06 2.25
C VAL A 46 16.00 6.00 0.72
#